data_AF-A0A316DRZ8-F1
#
_entry.id   AF-A0A316DRZ8-F1
#
_cell.length_a   1.000
_cell.length_b   1.000
_cell.length_c   1.000
_cell.angle_alpha   90.00
_cell.angle_beta   90.00
_cell.angle_gamma   90.00
#
_symmetry.space_group_name_H-M   'P 1'
#
loop_
_entity.id
_entity.type
_entity.pdbx_description
1 polymer ?
#
loop_
_entity_poly.entity_id
_entity_poly.type
_entity_poly.pdbx_seq_one_letter_code
_entity_poly.pdbx_strand_id
1 'polypeptide(L)'
;MIAFISTKVFKTTVAYNALNVGKQIVLFGVCIFSVFVFDFLSGKNDLTKSNSYKILFFSLFMVMMPQTFINSKILVANLFILFALRRIISIRTKKQINKKVFDAAFWISLATLLCFWSSLFYILIFAALLLFTVADVKNWIIPFIGILTVGVISICYLLLTNTDIISYFSNINTDISFDFSMLNETQIVLSSTVILSYFVWAVFFYIINIKTKSKSYKPSYLLILLAAIIAVTIIIISPQKTGAEFIFLFAPLSIIMASYFEIVKEKWFKEALIWILILVPIINLLL
;
A
#
# COMPACT_ATOMS: atom_id res chain seq x y z
N MET A 1 13.88 10.66 -5.85
CA MET A 1 15.35 10.45 -5.80
C MET A 1 15.99 11.19 -4.63
N ILE A 2 15.92 12.53 -4.59
CA ILE A 2 16.51 13.35 -3.52
C ILE A 2 16.09 12.90 -2.13
N ALA A 3 14.78 12.74 -1.88
CA ALA A 3 14.25 12.29 -0.59
C ALA A 3 14.74 10.89 -0.17
N PHE A 4 14.92 9.96 -1.12
CA PHE A 4 15.41 8.61 -0.81
C PHE A 4 16.88 8.65 -0.41
N ILE A 5 17.70 9.38 -1.17
CA ILE A 5 19.12 9.53 -0.91
C ILE A 5 19.33 10.26 0.43
N SER A 6 18.64 11.38 0.66
CA SER A 6 18.76 12.12 1.92
C SER A 6 18.38 11.24 3.12
N THR A 7 17.25 10.54 3.05
CA THR A 7 16.82 9.66 4.14
C THR A 7 17.85 8.57 4.44
N LYS A 8 18.42 7.93 3.42
CA LYS A 8 19.40 6.86 3.62
C LYS A 8 20.73 7.41 4.14
N VAL A 9 21.22 8.53 3.59
CA VAL A 9 22.49 9.13 4.02
C VAL A 9 22.40 9.64 5.46
N PHE A 10 21.29 10.28 5.86
CA PHE A 10 21.16 10.90 7.18
C PHE A 10 20.65 9.96 8.27
N LYS A 11 19.82 8.95 7.94
CA LYS A 11 19.21 8.06 8.95
C LYS A 11 19.76 6.64 9.00
N THR A 12 20.61 6.20 8.07
CA THR A 12 21.21 4.85 8.16
C THR A 12 22.66 4.90 8.62
N THR A 13 22.94 4.28 9.76
CA THR A 13 24.29 4.12 10.35
C THR A 13 25.07 2.95 9.75
N VAL A 14 24.76 2.58 8.50
CA VAL A 14 25.31 1.38 7.87
C VAL A 14 26.64 1.72 7.22
N ALA A 15 27.68 0.92 7.51
CA ALA A 15 28.99 1.07 6.88
C ALA A 15 28.88 1.03 5.35
N TYR A 16 29.59 1.97 4.70
CA TYR A 16 29.66 2.09 3.24
C TYR A 16 30.47 0.91 2.67
N ASN A 17 29.77 -0.18 2.39
CA ASN A 17 30.29 -1.36 1.70
C ASN A 17 29.58 -1.50 0.34
N ALA A 18 30.28 -1.96 -0.71
CA ALA A 18 29.75 -2.15 -2.06
C ALA A 18 28.45 -2.97 -2.07
N LEU A 19 28.35 -4.01 -1.23
CA LEU A 19 27.16 -4.84 -1.10
C LEU A 19 25.97 -4.06 -0.51
N ASN A 20 26.21 -3.16 0.45
CA ASN A 20 25.17 -2.32 1.04
C ASN A 20 24.69 -1.25 0.06
N VAL A 21 25.61 -0.67 -0.72
CA VAL A 21 25.27 0.27 -1.81
C VAL A 21 24.39 -0.42 -2.85
N GLY A 22 24.76 -1.63 -3.28
CA GLY A 22 23.93 -2.44 -4.19
C GLY A 22 22.52 -2.68 -3.66
N LYS A 23 22.37 -3.01 -2.37
CA LYS A 23 21.05 -3.15 -1.73
C LYS A 23 20.23 -1.86 -1.78
N GLN A 24 20.84 -0.69 -1.54
CA GLN A 24 20.11 0.58 -1.61
C GLN A 24 19.66 0.92 -3.03
N ILE A 25 20.47 0.60 -4.05
CA ILE A 25 20.10 0.79 -5.46
C ILE A 25 18.87 -0.05 -5.80
N VAL A 26 18.84 -1.32 -5.36
CA VAL A 26 17.68 -2.20 -5.55
C VAL A 26 16.43 -1.65 -4.86
N LEU A 27 16.55 -1.20 -3.60
CA LEU A 27 15.43 -0.61 -2.87
C LEU A 27 14.92 0.68 -3.52
N PHE A 28 15.81 1.50 -4.07
CA PHE A 28 15.41 2.67 -4.84
C PHE A 28 14.65 2.27 -6.11
N GLY A 29 15.12 1.23 -6.80
CA GLY A 29 14.40 0.62 -7.92
C GLY A 29 13.00 0.16 -7.54
N VAL A 30 12.83 -0.47 -6.37
CA VAL A 30 11.52 -0.88 -5.82
C VAL A 30 10.61 0.33 -5.60
N CYS A 31 11.12 1.44 -5.06
CA CYS A 31 10.35 2.67 -4.89
C CYS A 31 9.83 3.21 -6.23
N ILE A 32 10.73 3.36 -7.22
CA ILE A 32 10.36 3.83 -8.56
C ILE A 32 9.35 2.89 -9.21
N PHE A 33 9.60 1.59 -9.12
CA PHE A 33 8.74 0.57 -9.70
C PHE A 33 7.35 0.57 -9.04
N SER A 34 7.27 0.81 -7.73
CA SER A 34 5.99 0.96 -7.02
C SER A 34 5.14 2.10 -7.60
N VAL A 35 5.78 3.24 -7.95
CA VAL A 35 5.09 4.38 -8.59
C VAL A 35 4.54 3.97 -9.97
N PHE A 36 5.33 3.26 -10.79
CA PHE A 36 4.87 2.78 -12.10
C PHE A 36 3.74 1.74 -11.99
N VAL A 37 3.85 0.79 -11.06
CA VAL A 37 2.80 -0.21 -10.81
C VAL A 37 1.51 0.47 -10.35
N PHE A 38 1.62 1.48 -9.48
CA PHE A 38 0.49 2.28 -9.04
C PHE A 38 -0.16 3.06 -10.19
N ASP A 39 0.63 3.72 -11.05
CA ASP A 39 0.07 4.44 -12.20
C ASP A 39 -0.66 3.50 -13.16
N PHE A 40 -0.05 2.35 -13.48
CA PHE A 40 -0.67 1.31 -14.30
C PHE A 40 -1.96 0.77 -13.65
N LEU A 41 -1.96 0.53 -12.34
CA LEU A 41 -3.15 0.09 -11.59
C LEU A 41 -4.29 1.09 -11.73
N SER A 42 -4.00 2.38 -11.54
CA SER A 42 -5.03 3.41 -11.55
C SER A 42 -5.51 3.74 -12.97
N GLY A 43 -4.60 3.82 -13.94
CA GLY A 43 -4.90 4.12 -15.34
C GLY A 43 -5.69 3.02 -16.03
N LYS A 44 -5.33 1.74 -15.84
CA LYS A 44 -6.00 0.61 -16.51
C LYS A 44 -7.41 0.32 -15.99
N ASN A 45 -7.74 0.80 -14.80
CA ASN A 45 -9.02 0.53 -14.15
C ASN A 45 -9.96 1.74 -14.12
N ASP A 46 -9.60 2.86 -14.76
CA ASP A 46 -10.36 4.12 -14.79
C ASP A 46 -10.88 4.54 -13.40
N LEU A 47 -10.04 4.39 -12.38
CA LEU A 47 -10.40 4.72 -10.99
C LEU A 47 -10.47 6.24 -10.79
N THR A 48 -9.68 6.97 -11.57
CA THR A 48 -9.68 8.43 -11.69
C THR A 48 -9.71 8.79 -13.17
N LYS A 49 -10.09 10.02 -13.51
CA LYS A 49 -9.86 10.60 -14.84
C LYS A 49 -8.36 10.59 -15.16
N SER A 50 -8.02 10.67 -16.45
CA SER A 50 -6.66 10.66 -17.00
C SER A 50 -5.88 11.94 -16.62
N ASN A 51 -5.60 12.08 -15.34
CA ASN A 51 -4.91 13.22 -14.77
C ASN A 51 -3.77 12.72 -13.86
N SER A 52 -2.65 13.44 -13.84
CA SER A 52 -1.43 13.08 -13.13
C SER A 52 -1.49 13.24 -11.60
N TYR A 53 -2.53 13.85 -11.03
CA TYR A 53 -2.68 14.10 -9.59
C TYR A 53 -2.56 12.82 -8.76
N LYS A 54 -3.06 11.67 -9.24
CA LYS A 54 -2.91 10.38 -8.54
C LYS A 54 -1.45 10.02 -8.28
N ILE A 55 -0.58 10.15 -9.29
CA ILE A 55 0.85 9.82 -9.21
C ILE A 55 1.53 10.84 -8.30
N LEU A 56 1.18 12.12 -8.45
CA LEU A 56 1.68 13.20 -7.62
C LEU A 56 1.39 12.93 -6.14
N PHE A 57 0.14 12.66 -5.76
CA PHE A 57 -0.22 12.35 -4.37
C PHE A 57 0.52 11.14 -3.84
N PHE A 58 0.59 10.05 -4.62
CA PHE A 58 1.28 8.84 -4.18
C PHE A 58 2.77 9.11 -3.92
N SER A 59 3.41 9.87 -4.81
CA SER A 59 4.81 10.25 -4.65
C SER A 59 5.04 11.19 -3.48
N LEU A 60 4.16 12.17 -3.25
CA LEU A 60 4.28 13.10 -2.13
C LEU A 60 4.05 12.42 -0.79
N PHE A 61 3.05 11.54 -0.66
CA PHE A 61 2.86 10.77 0.57
C PHE A 61 4.04 9.85 0.90
N MET A 62 4.62 9.18 -0.12
CA MET A 62 5.85 8.39 0.04
C MET A 62 7.01 9.25 0.55
N VAL A 63 7.22 10.44 -0.02
CA VAL A 63 8.28 11.37 0.40
C VAL A 63 8.01 11.96 1.79
N MET A 64 6.75 12.14 2.15
CA MET A 64 6.34 12.70 3.44
C MET A 64 6.56 11.77 4.63
N MET A 65 6.62 10.45 4.40
CA MET A 65 7.02 9.46 5.42
C MET A 65 8.33 8.77 5.03
N PRO A 66 9.49 9.39 5.29
CA PRO A 66 10.82 8.82 5.04
C PRO A 66 11.04 7.43 5.66
N GLN A 67 10.36 7.13 6.76
CA GLN A 67 10.41 5.84 7.47
C GLN A 67 10.07 4.66 6.55
N THR A 68 9.24 4.88 5.52
CA THR A 68 8.91 3.89 4.50
C THR A 68 10.12 3.45 3.67
N PHE A 69 11.10 4.33 3.44
CA PHE A 69 12.32 3.99 2.72
C PHE A 69 13.29 3.19 3.58
N ILE A 70 13.21 3.32 4.90
CA ILE A 70 14.10 2.65 5.85
C ILE A 70 13.69 1.18 5.98
N ASN A 71 12.39 0.90 6.17
CA ASN A 71 11.87 -0.45 6.36
C ASN A 71 11.71 -1.21 5.03
N SER A 72 12.79 -1.88 4.61
CA SER A 72 12.83 -2.66 3.36
C SER A 72 11.75 -3.74 3.25
N LYS A 73 11.41 -4.43 4.35
CA LYS A 73 10.40 -5.50 4.36
C LYS A 73 9.02 -4.92 4.04
N ILE A 74 8.63 -3.85 4.72
CA ILE A 74 7.34 -3.17 4.52
C ILE A 74 7.26 -2.54 3.12
N LEU A 75 8.34 -1.95 2.63
CA LEU A 75 8.41 -1.39 1.28
C LEU A 75 8.13 -2.45 0.20
N VAL A 76 8.79 -3.61 0.29
CA VAL A 76 8.59 -4.72 -0.66
C VAL A 76 7.22 -5.37 -0.49
N ALA A 77 6.74 -5.53 0.75
CA ALA A 77 5.39 -6.00 1.03
C ALA A 77 4.33 -5.11 0.35
N ASN A 78 4.51 -3.78 0.42
CA ASN A 78 3.63 -2.84 -0.25
C ASN A 78 3.63 -3.01 -1.78
N LEU A 79 4.80 -3.23 -2.41
CA LEU A 79 4.86 -3.52 -3.84
C LEU A 79 4.02 -4.76 -4.22
N PHE A 80 4.09 -5.83 -3.41
CA PHE A 80 3.24 -7.00 -3.62
C PHE A 80 1.75 -6.70 -3.41
N ILE A 81 1.39 -5.89 -2.41
CA ILE A 81 0.02 -5.41 -2.24
C ILE A 81 -0.46 -4.58 -3.44
N LEU A 82 0.39 -3.74 -4.04
CA LEU A 82 0.02 -3.03 -5.28
C LEU A 82 -0.27 -3.99 -6.43
N PHE A 83 0.51 -5.07 -6.58
CA PHE A 83 0.20 -6.10 -7.57
C PHE A 83 -1.11 -6.84 -7.29
N ALA A 84 -1.39 -7.14 -6.01
CA ALA A 84 -2.64 -7.74 -5.60
C ALA A 84 -3.84 -6.83 -5.91
N LEU A 85 -3.79 -5.57 -5.48
CA LEU A 85 -4.84 -4.58 -5.72
C LEU A 85 -5.14 -4.43 -7.21
N ARG A 86 -4.11 -4.39 -8.05
CA ARG A 86 -4.25 -4.34 -9.52
C ARG A 86 -5.09 -5.51 -10.04
N ARG A 87 -4.82 -6.71 -9.56
CA ARG A 87 -5.54 -7.93 -9.96
C ARG A 87 -6.96 -7.95 -9.42
N ILE A 88 -7.15 -7.60 -8.13
CA ILE A 88 -8.45 -7.53 -7.45
C ILE A 88 -9.39 -6.58 -8.18
N ILE A 89 -8.96 -5.35 -8.45
CA ILE A 89 -9.80 -4.34 -9.10
C ILE A 89 -10.15 -4.77 -10.54
N SER A 90 -9.22 -5.43 -11.23
CA SER A 90 -9.45 -5.91 -12.61
C SER A 90 -10.46 -7.06 -12.72
N ILE A 91 -10.89 -7.67 -11.60
CA ILE A 91 -11.97 -8.67 -11.57
C ILE A 91 -13.26 -8.09 -12.17
N ARG A 92 -13.47 -6.77 -12.07
CA ARG A 92 -14.57 -6.03 -12.71
C ARG A 92 -14.85 -6.46 -14.15
N THR A 93 -13.81 -6.68 -14.93
CA THR A 93 -13.93 -7.03 -16.37
C THR A 93 -14.49 -8.43 -16.61
N LYS A 94 -14.67 -9.26 -15.57
CA LYS A 94 -15.15 -10.65 -15.60
C LYS A 94 -14.38 -11.61 -16.52
N LYS A 95 -13.24 -11.17 -17.06
CA LYS A 95 -12.33 -12.00 -17.86
C LYS A 95 -11.31 -12.70 -16.96
N GLN A 96 -11.13 -14.01 -17.15
CA GLN A 96 -10.12 -14.83 -16.45
C GLN A 96 -10.11 -14.60 -14.93
N ILE A 97 -11.29 -14.65 -14.30
CA ILE A 97 -11.47 -14.36 -12.86
C ILE A 97 -10.56 -15.28 -12.03
N ASN A 98 -10.56 -16.57 -12.34
CA ASN A 98 -9.76 -17.59 -11.66
C ASN A 98 -8.27 -17.19 -11.57
N LYS A 99 -7.69 -16.75 -12.69
CA LYS A 99 -6.28 -16.32 -12.75
C LYS A 99 -6.02 -15.06 -11.93
N LYS A 100 -6.94 -14.09 -11.97
CA LYS A 100 -6.80 -12.83 -11.22
C LYS A 100 -6.90 -13.05 -9.71
N VAL A 101 -7.82 -13.91 -9.28
CA VAL A 101 -8.02 -14.27 -7.88
C VAL A 101 -6.79 -15.00 -7.35
N PHE A 102 -6.28 -15.96 -8.12
CA PHE A 102 -5.04 -16.67 -7.79
C PHE A 102 -3.86 -15.71 -7.67
N ASP A 103 -3.62 -14.88 -8.69
CA ASP A 103 -2.53 -13.91 -8.68
C ASP A 103 -2.62 -12.97 -7.47
N ALA A 104 -3.82 -12.46 -7.16
CA ALA A 104 -4.03 -11.58 -6.02
C ALA A 104 -3.67 -12.27 -4.69
N ALA A 105 -4.14 -13.50 -4.49
CA ALA A 105 -3.84 -14.27 -3.30
C ALA A 105 -2.36 -14.64 -3.18
N PHE A 106 -1.72 -14.99 -4.31
CA PHE A 106 -0.29 -15.25 -4.37
C PHE A 106 0.53 -14.02 -3.94
N TRP A 107 0.21 -12.84 -4.46
CA TRP A 107 0.91 -11.60 -4.09
C TRP A 107 0.66 -11.20 -2.63
N ILE A 108 -0.57 -11.35 -2.11
CA ILE A 108 -0.85 -11.08 -0.69
C ILE A 108 -0.08 -12.05 0.21
N SER A 109 -0.01 -13.34 -0.15
CA SER A 109 0.78 -14.33 0.60
C SER A 109 2.25 -13.94 0.71
N LEU A 110 2.86 -13.50 -0.40
CA LEU A 110 4.24 -13.02 -0.39
C LEU A 110 4.41 -11.78 0.50
N ALA A 111 3.45 -10.85 0.48
CA ALA A 111 3.44 -9.70 1.36
C ALA A 111 3.34 -10.11 2.84
N THR A 112 2.50 -11.11 3.16
CA THR A 112 2.32 -11.63 4.52
C THR A 112 3.59 -12.22 5.10
N LEU A 113 4.44 -12.88 4.30
CA LEU A 113 5.74 -13.37 4.77
C LEU A 113 6.69 -12.25 5.21
N LEU A 114 6.56 -11.06 4.61
CA LEU A 114 7.40 -9.89 4.93
C LEU A 114 6.79 -9.04 6.06
N CYS A 115 5.46 -8.90 6.06
CA CYS A 115 4.68 -8.17 7.05
C CYS A 115 3.35 -8.90 7.26
N PHE A 116 3.23 -9.61 8.38
CA PHE A 116 2.10 -10.50 8.69
C PHE A 116 0.72 -9.84 8.50
N TRP A 117 0.57 -8.61 8.98
CA TRP A 117 -0.69 -7.86 8.91
C TRP A 117 -1.14 -7.50 7.49
N SER A 118 -0.27 -7.63 6.49
CA SER A 118 -0.65 -7.54 5.06
C SER A 118 -1.67 -8.62 4.66
N SER A 119 -1.79 -9.70 5.44
CA SER A 119 -2.82 -10.73 5.25
C SER A 119 -4.25 -10.18 5.28
N LEU A 120 -4.52 -9.06 5.98
CA LEU A 120 -5.84 -8.44 6.00
C LEU A 120 -6.35 -8.07 4.59
N PHE A 121 -5.46 -7.86 3.62
CA PHE A 121 -5.84 -7.61 2.23
C PHE A 121 -6.56 -8.80 1.56
N TYR A 122 -6.54 -10.02 2.13
CA TYR A 122 -7.39 -11.13 1.67
C TYR A 122 -8.88 -10.78 1.70
N ILE A 123 -9.30 -9.96 2.67
CA ILE A 123 -10.69 -9.48 2.78
C ILE A 123 -11.12 -8.80 1.47
N LEU A 124 -10.20 -8.08 0.79
CA LEU A 124 -10.52 -7.45 -0.49
C LEU A 124 -10.78 -8.44 -1.62
N ILE A 125 -10.16 -9.62 -1.60
CA ILE A 125 -10.42 -10.63 -2.62
C ILE A 125 -11.88 -11.09 -2.52
N PHE A 126 -12.31 -11.48 -1.32
CA PHE A 126 -13.68 -11.92 -1.08
C PHE A 126 -14.69 -10.78 -1.27
N ALA A 127 -14.37 -9.57 -0.82
CA ALA A 127 -15.17 -8.39 -1.09
C ALA A 127 -15.32 -8.13 -2.60
N ALA A 128 -14.27 -8.32 -3.40
CA ALA A 128 -14.34 -8.15 -4.84
C ALA A 128 -15.22 -9.23 -5.51
N LEU A 129 -15.10 -10.50 -5.09
CA LEU A 129 -15.97 -11.57 -5.59
C LEU A 129 -17.45 -11.28 -5.30
N LEU A 130 -17.75 -10.81 -4.09
CA LEU A 130 -19.10 -10.39 -3.69
C LEU A 130 -19.60 -9.18 -4.49
N LEU A 131 -18.84 -8.09 -4.50
CA LEU A 131 -19.24 -6.83 -5.12
C LEU A 131 -19.36 -6.92 -6.66
N PHE A 132 -18.59 -7.81 -7.30
CA PHE A 132 -18.70 -8.08 -8.75
C PHE A 132 -19.61 -9.26 -9.10
N THR A 133 -20.35 -9.80 -8.13
CA THR A 133 -21.34 -10.87 -8.28
C THR A 133 -20.80 -12.12 -8.96
N VAL A 134 -19.65 -12.61 -8.49
CA VAL A 134 -19.02 -13.85 -8.97
C VAL A 134 -19.65 -15.05 -8.25
N ALA A 135 -20.57 -15.74 -8.91
CA ALA A 135 -21.34 -16.85 -8.34
C ALA A 135 -20.57 -18.19 -8.30
N ASP A 136 -19.62 -18.40 -9.22
CA ASP A 136 -18.93 -19.69 -9.34
C ASP A 136 -18.09 -20.01 -8.09
N VAL A 137 -18.54 -21.00 -7.30
CA VAL A 137 -17.89 -21.45 -6.05
C VAL A 137 -16.41 -21.81 -6.26
N LYS A 138 -16.05 -22.29 -7.46
CA LYS A 138 -14.65 -22.57 -7.82
C LYS A 138 -13.76 -21.35 -7.58
N ASN A 139 -14.23 -20.13 -7.87
CA ASN A 139 -13.47 -18.90 -7.67
C ASN A 139 -13.25 -18.53 -6.20
N TRP A 140 -14.10 -19.01 -5.30
CA TRP A 140 -14.03 -18.74 -3.87
C TRP A 140 -12.99 -19.59 -3.16
N ILE A 141 -12.64 -20.75 -3.73
CA ILE A 141 -11.63 -21.66 -3.18
C ILE A 141 -10.21 -21.25 -3.63
N ILE A 142 -10.08 -20.60 -4.78
CA ILE A 142 -8.79 -20.22 -5.37
C ILE A 142 -7.87 -19.39 -4.44
N PRO A 143 -8.36 -18.44 -3.61
CA PRO A 143 -7.49 -17.71 -2.70
C PRO A 143 -6.66 -18.64 -1.79
N PHE A 144 -7.27 -19.73 -1.30
CA PHE A 144 -6.59 -20.72 -0.48
C PHE A 144 -5.52 -21.48 -1.27
N ILE A 145 -5.75 -21.75 -2.56
CA ILE A 145 -4.74 -22.35 -3.45
C ILE A 145 -3.54 -21.40 -3.61
N GLY A 146 -3.78 -20.09 -3.71
CA GLY A 146 -2.71 -19.08 -3.73
C GLY A 146 -1.85 -19.12 -2.47
N ILE A 147 -2.49 -19.20 -1.29
CA ILE A 147 -1.82 -19.33 0.01
C ILE A 147 -0.98 -20.61 0.05
N LEU A 148 -1.57 -21.75 -0.30
CA LEU A 148 -0.87 -23.04 -0.31
C LEU A 148 0.35 -23.02 -1.25
N THR A 149 0.22 -22.40 -2.42
CA THR A 149 1.33 -22.31 -3.38
C THR A 149 2.53 -21.58 -2.78
N VAL A 150 2.30 -20.42 -2.15
CA VAL A 150 3.38 -19.66 -1.50
C VAL A 150 3.91 -20.39 -0.27
N GLY A 151 3.05 -21.07 0.49
CA GLY A 151 3.45 -21.92 1.62
C GLY A 151 4.42 -23.04 1.18
N VAL A 152 4.09 -23.77 0.12
CA VAL A 152 4.95 -24.84 -0.44
C VAL A 152 6.27 -24.25 -0.92
N ILE A 153 6.25 -23.16 -1.70
CA ILE A 153 7.48 -22.50 -2.16
C ILE A 153 8.37 -22.07 -0.98
N SER A 154 7.76 -21.51 0.07
CA SER A 154 8.48 -21.06 1.26
C SER A 154 9.13 -22.24 1.99
N ILE A 155 8.40 -23.35 2.16
CA ILE A 155 8.94 -24.57 2.77
C ILE A 155 10.10 -25.14 1.92
N CYS A 156 9.95 -25.23 0.60
CA CYS A 156 11.02 -25.66 -0.29
C CYS A 156 12.26 -24.77 -0.16
N TYR A 157 12.08 -23.45 -0.09
CA TYR A 157 13.18 -22.51 0.12
C TYR A 157 13.89 -22.75 1.46
N LEU A 158 13.12 -22.90 2.55
CA LEU A 158 13.68 -23.15 3.89
C LEU A 158 14.47 -24.46 3.97
N LEU A 159 13.99 -25.51 3.29
CA LEU A 159 14.68 -26.79 3.18
C LEU A 159 16.01 -26.66 2.42
N LEU A 160 16.03 -25.90 1.31
CA LEU A 160 17.26 -25.67 0.53
C LEU A 160 18.31 -24.86 1.30
N THR A 161 17.88 -23.96 2.19
CA THR A 161 18.77 -23.14 3.02
C THR A 161 19.12 -23.79 4.36
N ASN A 162 18.70 -25.03 4.62
CA ASN A 162 18.87 -25.72 5.91
C ASN A 162 18.40 -24.87 7.11
N THR A 163 17.33 -24.11 6.93
CA THR A 163 16.72 -23.30 7.99
C THR A 163 15.55 -24.04 8.60
N ASP A 164 15.51 -24.12 9.93
CA ASP A 164 14.42 -24.79 10.65
C ASP A 164 13.06 -24.16 10.36
N ILE A 165 12.14 -24.97 9.83
CA ILE A 165 10.82 -24.52 9.38
C ILE A 165 10.01 -23.98 10.55
N ILE A 166 9.99 -24.72 11.68
CA ILE A 166 9.20 -24.37 12.86
C ILE A 166 9.68 -23.04 13.45
N SER A 167 11.00 -22.87 13.59
CA SER A 167 11.56 -21.65 14.17
C SER A 167 11.33 -20.44 13.25
N TYR A 168 11.39 -20.62 11.93
CA TYR A 168 11.11 -19.54 10.99
C TYR A 168 9.67 -19.04 11.13
N PHE A 169 8.69 -19.94 11.13
CA PHE A 169 7.28 -19.55 11.23
C PHE A 169 6.90 -19.05 12.63
N SER A 170 7.50 -19.56 13.70
CA SER A 170 7.28 -19.05 15.06
C SER A 170 7.86 -17.65 15.27
N ASN A 171 8.87 -17.26 14.49
CA ASN A 171 9.48 -15.93 14.56
C ASN A 171 8.74 -14.86 13.74
N ILE A 172 7.69 -15.24 13.00
CA ILE A 172 6.82 -14.25 12.34
C ILE A 172 6.07 -13.50 13.43
N ASN A 173 6.31 -12.19 13.51
CA ASN A 173 5.64 -11.36 14.50
C ASN A 173 4.15 -11.23 14.17
N THR A 174 3.33 -11.98 14.89
CA THR A 174 1.86 -11.95 14.82
C THR A 174 1.22 -11.13 15.94
N ASP A 175 2.03 -10.48 16.78
CA ASP A 175 1.53 -9.76 17.94
C ASP A 175 0.72 -8.54 17.51
N ILE A 176 -0.25 -8.21 18.35
CA ILE A 176 -1.01 -6.96 18.28
C ILE A 176 -0.45 -6.04 19.35
N SER A 177 -0.09 -4.82 18.98
CA SER A 177 0.22 -3.78 19.95
C SER A 177 -0.70 -2.58 19.77
N PHE A 178 -1.10 -1.97 20.88
CA PHE A 178 -1.77 -0.66 20.90
C PHE A 178 -0.88 0.41 21.54
N ASP A 179 0.43 0.14 21.61
CA ASP A 179 1.40 1.15 21.96
C ASP A 179 1.70 2.01 20.72
N PHE A 180 1.55 3.32 20.87
CA PHE A 180 1.80 4.34 19.85
C PHE A 180 3.04 5.19 20.18
N SER A 181 3.79 4.85 21.23
CA SER A 181 4.99 5.57 21.69
C SER A 181 5.99 5.85 20.57
N MET A 182 6.25 4.85 19.71
CA MET A 182 7.17 4.98 18.57
C MET A 182 6.73 5.99 17.51
N LEU A 183 5.43 6.31 17.43
CA LEU A 183 4.93 7.33 16.51
C LEU A 183 5.09 8.75 17.05
N ASN A 184 5.53 8.92 18.31
CA ASN A 184 5.67 10.22 18.96
C ASN A 184 6.96 10.96 18.57
N GLU A 185 7.73 10.46 17.59
CA GLU A 185 8.81 11.23 16.96
C GLU A 185 8.20 12.43 16.23
N THR A 186 8.74 13.63 16.43
CA THR A 186 8.19 14.90 15.89
C THR A 186 7.91 14.83 14.39
N GLN A 187 8.84 14.25 13.62
CA GLN A 187 8.71 14.05 12.18
C GLN A 187 7.55 13.11 11.82
N ILE A 188 7.35 12.02 12.58
CA ILE A 188 6.27 11.05 12.36
C ILE A 188 4.92 11.67 12.72
N VAL A 189 4.84 12.37 13.87
CA VAL A 189 3.60 13.05 14.30
C VAL A 189 3.18 14.08 13.26
N LEU A 190 4.09 14.92 12.80
CA LEU A 190 3.79 15.96 11.82
C LEU A 190 3.33 15.36 10.48
N SER A 191 4.00 14.30 10.01
CA SER A 191 3.62 13.62 8.77
C SER A 191 2.29 12.89 8.89
N SER A 192 2.07 12.16 9.99
CA SER A 192 0.87 11.35 10.20
C SER A 192 -0.36 12.22 10.39
N THR A 193 -0.27 13.34 11.10
CA THR A 193 -1.38 14.30 11.26
C THR A 193 -1.82 14.90 9.92
N VAL A 194 -0.87 15.27 9.05
CA VAL A 194 -1.17 15.74 7.70
C VAL A 194 -1.80 14.61 6.87
N ILE A 195 -1.23 13.41 6.84
CA ILE A 195 -1.80 12.28 6.07
C ILE A 195 -3.22 11.94 6.53
N LEU A 196 -3.44 11.88 7.84
CA LEU A 196 -4.74 11.52 8.41
C LEU A 196 -5.78 12.62 8.22
N SER A 197 -5.40 13.90 8.29
CA SER A 197 -6.32 15.00 7.98
C SER A 197 -6.77 14.96 6.51
N TYR A 198 -5.85 14.71 5.58
CA TYR A 198 -6.17 14.47 4.17
C TYR A 198 -7.07 13.25 4.00
N PHE A 199 -6.77 12.16 4.70
CA PHE A 199 -7.57 10.94 4.67
C PHE A 199 -9.01 11.20 5.10
N VAL A 200 -9.24 11.76 6.29
CA VAL A 200 -10.58 12.03 6.82
C VAL A 200 -11.36 12.95 5.87
N TRP A 201 -10.72 14.04 5.43
CA TRP A 201 -11.34 15.00 4.51
C TRP A 201 -11.73 14.36 3.18
N ALA A 202 -10.76 13.69 2.52
CA ALA A 202 -10.97 13.14 1.19
C ALA A 202 -11.97 11.97 1.22
N VAL A 203 -11.93 11.12 2.25
CA VAL A 203 -12.88 10.00 2.43
C VAL A 203 -14.32 10.51 2.57
N PHE A 204 -14.53 11.59 3.34
CA PHE A 204 -15.86 12.18 3.49
C PHE A 204 -16.49 12.54 2.13
N PHE A 205 -15.76 13.30 1.30
CA PHE A 205 -16.23 13.67 -0.04
C PHE A 205 -16.31 12.48 -0.99
N TYR A 206 -15.39 11.52 -0.86
CA TYR A 206 -15.38 10.33 -1.68
C TYR A 206 -16.63 9.48 -1.46
N ILE A 207 -17.05 9.24 -0.21
CA ILE A 207 -18.28 8.49 0.12
C ILE A 207 -19.52 9.16 -0.48
N ILE A 208 -19.60 10.49 -0.40
CA ILE A 208 -20.70 11.25 -1.03
C ILE A 208 -20.69 11.05 -2.55
N ASN A 209 -19.52 11.13 -3.18
CA ASN A 209 -19.38 11.01 -4.62
C ASN A 209 -19.58 9.58 -5.16
N ILE A 210 -19.38 8.52 -4.37
CA ILE A 210 -19.64 7.14 -4.81
C ILE A 210 -21.08 6.98 -5.33
N LYS A 211 -22.04 7.68 -4.72
CA LYS A 211 -23.46 7.59 -5.09
C LYS A 211 -23.72 8.02 -6.54
N THR A 212 -22.93 8.96 -7.06
CA THR A 212 -23.09 9.56 -8.40
C THR A 212 -22.43 8.75 -9.51
N LYS A 213 -21.51 7.82 -9.18
CA LYS A 213 -20.80 6.98 -10.16
C LYS A 213 -21.74 5.96 -10.80
N SER A 214 -21.45 5.52 -12.03
CA SER A 214 -22.27 4.52 -12.71
C SER A 214 -22.18 3.15 -12.02
N LYS A 215 -23.25 2.33 -12.14
CA LYS A 215 -23.37 1.03 -11.45
C LYS A 215 -22.17 0.10 -11.69
N SER A 216 -21.53 0.18 -12.86
CA SER A 216 -20.37 -0.65 -13.20
C SER A 216 -19.09 -0.29 -12.46
N TYR A 217 -18.93 0.97 -12.02
CA TYR A 217 -17.71 1.46 -11.37
C TYR A 217 -17.84 1.57 -9.85
N LYS A 218 -19.07 1.65 -9.30
CA LYS A 218 -19.32 1.70 -7.86
C LYS A 218 -18.60 0.59 -7.07
N PRO A 219 -18.61 -0.69 -7.50
CA PRO A 219 -17.87 -1.76 -6.82
C PRO A 219 -16.36 -1.48 -6.69
N SER A 220 -15.73 -0.98 -7.76
CA SER A 220 -14.30 -0.62 -7.73
C SER A 220 -14.02 0.51 -6.74
N TYR A 221 -14.90 1.51 -6.67
CA TYR A 221 -14.76 2.61 -5.72
C TYR A 221 -14.89 2.14 -4.26
N LEU A 222 -15.83 1.22 -3.99
CA LEU A 222 -15.99 0.59 -2.67
C LEU A 222 -14.78 -0.25 -2.28
N LEU A 223 -14.17 -0.98 -3.22
CA LEU A 223 -12.93 -1.73 -2.96
C LEU A 223 -11.76 -0.81 -2.56
N ILE A 224 -11.64 0.37 -3.17
CA ILE A 224 -10.62 1.36 -2.79
C ILE A 224 -10.89 1.89 -1.37
N LEU A 225 -12.15 2.15 -1.01
CA LEU A 225 -12.51 2.56 0.35
C LEU A 225 -12.15 1.46 1.36
N LEU A 226 -12.51 0.21 1.08
CA LEU A 226 -12.17 -0.94 1.92
C LEU A 226 -10.66 -1.14 2.05
N ALA A 227 -9.90 -0.93 0.97
CA ALA A 227 -8.44 -1.00 0.99
C ALA A 227 -7.85 0.06 1.91
N ALA A 228 -8.42 1.27 1.91
CA ALA A 228 -8.02 2.36 2.78
C ALA A 228 -8.32 2.04 4.26
N ILE A 229 -9.50 1.47 4.55
CA ILE A 229 -9.87 1.02 5.90
C ILE A 229 -8.90 -0.06 6.40
N ILE A 230 -8.62 -1.08 5.57
CA ILE A 230 -7.67 -2.14 5.91
C ILE A 230 -6.28 -1.56 6.20
N ALA A 231 -5.81 -0.60 5.40
CA ALA A 231 -4.53 0.05 5.63
C ALA A 231 -4.48 0.81 6.96
N VAL A 232 -5.55 1.53 7.31
CA VAL A 232 -5.67 2.19 8.63
C VAL A 232 -5.67 1.15 9.76
N THR A 233 -6.39 0.04 9.59
CA THR A 233 -6.40 -1.06 10.56
C THR A 233 -4.98 -1.62 10.77
N ILE A 234 -4.18 -1.80 9.72
CA ILE A 234 -2.78 -2.25 9.83
C ILE A 234 -1.95 -1.26 10.66
N ILE A 235 -2.10 0.05 10.44
CA ILE A 235 -1.38 1.09 11.22
C ILE A 235 -1.72 0.98 12.71
N ILE A 236 -2.99 0.69 13.05
CA ILE A 236 -3.47 0.60 14.44
C ILE A 236 -2.93 -0.66 15.15
N ILE A 237 -2.95 -1.81 14.48
CA ILE A 237 -2.67 -3.10 15.13
C ILE A 237 -1.21 -3.57 15.00
N SER A 238 -0.43 -2.97 14.10
CA SER A 238 0.97 -3.40 13.86
C SER A 238 1.78 -3.39 15.17
N PRO A 239 2.56 -4.45 15.44
CA PRO A 239 3.28 -4.63 16.69
C PRO A 239 4.36 -3.56 16.88
N GLN A 240 5.06 -3.21 15.80
CA GLN A 240 5.99 -2.11 15.74
C GLN A 240 5.39 -1.03 14.84
N LYS A 241 5.23 0.19 15.36
CA LYS A 241 4.67 1.33 14.64
C LYS A 241 5.77 2.32 14.29
N THR A 242 6.54 1.96 13.27
CA THR A 242 7.69 2.74 12.83
C THR A 242 7.30 3.93 11.95
N GLY A 243 6.03 4.05 11.58
CA GLY A 243 5.53 5.01 10.59
C GLY A 243 5.60 4.46 9.15
N ALA A 244 6.37 3.40 8.92
CA ALA A 244 6.46 2.76 7.61
C ALA A 244 5.14 2.07 7.19
N GLU A 245 4.30 1.70 8.15
CA GLU A 245 3.02 1.02 7.94
C GLU A 245 2.02 1.88 7.16
N PHE A 246 2.19 3.21 7.20
CA PHE A 246 1.41 4.16 6.41
C PHE A 246 1.52 3.92 4.90
N ILE A 247 2.57 3.24 4.43
CA ILE A 247 2.76 2.97 3.00
C ILE A 247 1.57 2.25 2.35
N PHE A 248 0.90 1.36 3.10
CA PHE A 248 -0.25 0.61 2.62
C PHE A 248 -1.46 1.53 2.37
N LEU A 249 -1.51 2.69 3.03
CA LEU A 249 -2.57 3.68 2.88
C LEU A 249 -2.35 4.57 1.65
N PHE A 250 -1.12 4.74 1.18
CA PHE A 250 -0.79 5.75 0.16
C PHE A 250 -1.48 5.50 -1.17
N ALA A 251 -1.52 4.26 -1.65
CA ALA A 251 -2.21 3.94 -2.89
C ALA A 251 -3.72 4.23 -2.84
N PRO A 252 -4.51 3.68 -1.88
CA PRO A 252 -5.93 4.00 -1.81
C PRO A 252 -6.18 5.49 -1.52
N LEU A 253 -5.41 6.12 -0.63
CA LEU A 253 -5.55 7.54 -0.33
C LEU A 253 -5.27 8.43 -1.56
N SER A 254 -4.27 8.10 -2.37
CA SER A 254 -3.96 8.87 -3.59
C SER A 254 -5.08 8.81 -4.63
N ILE A 255 -5.75 7.66 -4.74
CA ILE A 255 -6.92 7.50 -5.63
C ILE A 255 -8.11 8.31 -5.10
N ILE A 256 -8.36 8.25 -3.79
CA ILE A 256 -9.43 9.00 -3.11
C ILE A 256 -9.19 10.50 -3.27
N MET A 257 -7.97 10.97 -3.03
CA MET A 257 -7.59 12.38 -3.11
C MET A 257 -7.64 12.90 -4.55
N ALA A 258 -7.15 12.13 -5.52
CA ALA A 258 -7.28 12.48 -6.93
C ALA A 258 -8.75 12.58 -7.36
N SER A 259 -9.61 11.68 -6.88
CA SER A 259 -11.06 11.74 -7.12
C SER A 259 -11.70 12.99 -6.51
N TYR A 260 -11.25 13.42 -5.32
CA TYR A 260 -11.68 14.68 -4.72
C TYR A 260 -11.26 15.89 -5.57
N PHE A 261 -10.01 15.90 -6.04
CA PHE A 261 -9.47 16.96 -6.91
C PHE A 261 -10.19 17.08 -8.26
N GLU A 262 -10.90 16.06 -8.71
CA GLU A 262 -11.75 16.15 -9.91
C GLU A 262 -13.06 16.90 -9.67
N ILE A 263 -13.51 16.97 -8.42
CA ILE A 263 -14.82 17.54 -8.04
C ILE A 263 -14.66 19.01 -7.65
N VAL A 264 -13.61 19.33 -6.90
CA VAL A 264 -13.32 20.70 -6.44
C VAL A 264 -13.12 21.63 -7.63
N LYS A 265 -13.72 22.82 -7.59
CA LYS A 265 -13.59 23.83 -8.67
C LYS A 265 -12.59 24.92 -8.30
N GLU A 266 -12.45 25.21 -7.02
CA GLU A 266 -11.61 26.25 -6.45
C GLU A 266 -10.12 25.91 -6.67
N LYS A 267 -9.47 26.61 -7.60
CA LYS A 267 -8.05 26.39 -7.92
C LYS A 267 -7.13 26.69 -6.74
N TRP A 268 -7.35 27.81 -6.06
CA TRP A 268 -6.54 28.24 -4.90
C TRP A 268 -6.51 27.17 -3.80
N PHE A 269 -7.63 26.49 -3.56
CA PHE A 269 -7.73 25.45 -2.54
C PHE A 269 -6.93 24.19 -2.94
N LYS A 270 -6.99 23.79 -4.21
CA LYS A 270 -6.16 22.69 -4.74
C LYS A 270 -4.67 22.99 -4.61
N GLU A 271 -4.28 24.21 -4.95
CA GLU A 271 -2.89 24.66 -4.86
C GLU A 271 -2.41 24.66 -3.41
N ALA A 272 -3.20 25.19 -2.48
CA ALA A 272 -2.88 25.18 -1.06
C ALA A 272 -2.64 23.76 -0.52
N LEU A 273 -3.50 22.80 -0.90
CA LEU A 273 -3.33 21.40 -0.51
C LEU A 273 -2.04 20.80 -1.09
N ILE A 274 -1.74 21.03 -2.36
CA ILE A 274 -0.48 20.54 -2.95
C ILE A 274 0.73 21.18 -2.25
N TRP A 275 0.69 22.48 -1.97
CA TRP A 275 1.78 23.18 -1.29
C TRP A 275 2.05 22.62 0.10
N ILE A 276 1.01 22.31 0.88
CA ILE A 276 1.17 21.66 2.19
C ILE A 276 1.93 20.33 2.05
N LEU A 277 1.55 19.49 1.08
CA LEU A 277 2.21 18.20 0.84
C LEU A 277 3.66 18.32 0.34
N ILE A 278 4.03 19.46 -0.26
CA ILE A 278 5.42 19.72 -0.68
C ILE A 278 6.25 20.28 0.48
N LEU A 279 5.68 21.20 1.26
CA LEU A 279 6.38 21.88 2.35
C LEU A 279 6.66 20.96 3.53
N VAL A 280 5.72 20.07 3.87
CA VAL A 280 5.85 19.18 5.02
C VAL A 280 7.10 18.29 4.94
N PRO A 281 7.39 17.57 3.83
CA PRO A 281 8.63 16.84 3.68
C PRO A 281 9.90 17.70 3.79
N ILE A 282 9.86 18.97 3.38
CA ILE A 282 10.99 19.89 3.48
C ILE A 282 11.24 20.25 4.95
N ILE A 283 10.17 20.58 5.69
CA ILE A 283 10.24 20.84 7.14
C ILE A 283 10.76 19.61 7.87
N ASN A 284 10.28 18.43 7.51
CA ASN A 284 10.73 17.15 8.04
C ASN A 284 12.21 16.86 7.82
N LEU A 285 12.89 17.48 6.84
CA LEU A 285 14.33 17.33 6.65
C LEU A 285 15.14 18.25 7.59
N LEU A 286 14.50 19.27 8.17
CA LEU A 286 15.10 20.23 9.09
C LEU A 286 14.88 19.86 10.57
N LEU A 287 13.91 18.99 10.85
CA LEU A 287 13.63 18.41 12.17
C LEU A 287 14.49 17.18 12.43
#